data_AF-A0A5N6WZE8-F1
#
_entry.id   AF-A0A5N6WZE8-F1
#
_cell.length_a   1.000
_cell.length_b   1.000
_cell.length_c   1.000
_cell.angle_alpha   90.00
_cell.angle_beta   90.00
_cell.angle_gamma   90.00
#
_symmetry.space_group_name_H-M   'P 1'
#
loop_
_entity.id
_entity.type
_entity.pdbx_description
1 polymer ?
#
loop_
_entity_poly.entity_id
_entity_poly.type
_entity_poly.pdbx_seq_one_letter_code
_entity_poly.pdbx_strand_id
1 'polypeptide(L)'
;MDNPLSSAGICAHCQTPATKNCSGCRGAPEYGKVTPEPTFYCSSACQTQHWGEHKVKCKQLQARKSLSRAATLLQAILYRIRLHAHTIQSATAHVDGLCSRIEELTVEVLKEISIERPDGTPLTYTKNHHVYRATLNNGEIWAIDLSGTQYGFSQCLSPWREFENTRLTSVHRQANLGYHRVEIRRSCYHLKDRCMVIWWAELFDLAAALEEKIPTLSSSHGGNLKSILQGSEAAFQNAKSELLDKLGNFVNIGLDETFAPQSIAMRSQLVDIRMALEISPSHPER
;
A
#
# COMPACT_ATOMS: atom_id res chain seq x y z
N MET A 1 -23.82 16.07 19.48
CA MET A 1 -24.05 15.01 18.49
C MET A 1 -24.65 15.69 17.29
N ASP A 2 -23.80 16.20 16.40
CA ASP A 2 -24.27 16.99 15.26
C ASP A 2 -24.53 16.05 14.09
N ASN A 3 -25.81 15.91 13.76
CA ASN A 3 -26.27 15.20 12.58
C ASN A 3 -25.73 15.95 11.35
N PRO A 4 -24.92 15.33 10.46
CA PRO A 4 -24.42 16.05 9.30
C PRO A 4 -25.61 16.37 8.40
N LEU A 5 -25.91 17.67 8.25
CA LEU A 5 -26.88 18.20 7.30
C LEU A 5 -26.73 17.45 5.98
N SER A 6 -27.75 16.64 5.65
CA SER A 6 -27.85 15.97 4.37
C SER A 6 -27.76 17.03 3.28
N SER A 7 -26.64 17.08 2.54
CA SER A 7 -26.44 18.05 1.46
C SER A 7 -27.55 17.85 0.43
N ALA A 8 -28.55 18.72 0.41
CA ALA A 8 -29.58 18.71 -0.61
C ALA A 8 -28.98 19.20 -1.93
N GLY A 9 -29.36 18.56 -3.04
CA GLY A 9 -28.96 18.94 -4.39
C GLY A 9 -30.13 18.85 -5.37
N ILE A 10 -29.84 19.02 -6.66
CA ILE A 10 -30.83 18.97 -7.73
C ILE A 10 -30.67 17.65 -8.50
N CYS A 11 -31.79 16.98 -8.80
CA CYS A 11 -31.80 15.76 -9.58
C CYS A 11 -31.23 16.02 -10.98
N ALA A 12 -30.15 15.31 -11.35
CA ALA A 12 -29.47 15.50 -12.63
C ALA A 12 -30.35 15.19 -13.86
N HIS A 13 -31.45 14.46 -13.68
CA HIS A 13 -32.39 14.15 -14.76
C HIS A 13 -33.56 15.15 -14.84
N CYS A 14 -34.40 15.22 -13.79
CA CYS A 14 -35.65 15.97 -13.82
C CYS A 14 -35.59 17.34 -13.12
N GLN A 15 -34.43 17.74 -12.63
CA GLN A 15 -34.19 19.04 -11.98
C GLN A 15 -35.01 19.32 -10.71
N THR A 16 -35.61 18.29 -10.09
CA THR A 16 -36.30 18.44 -8.79
C THR A 16 -35.35 18.29 -7.60
N PRO A 17 -35.69 18.78 -6.40
CA PRO A 17 -34.89 18.56 -5.19
C PRO A 17 -34.60 17.08 -4.94
N ALA A 18 -33.34 16.79 -4.62
CA ALA A 18 -32.82 15.44 -4.45
C ALA A 18 -31.83 15.36 -3.28
N THR A 19 -31.85 14.25 -2.56
CA THR A 19 -30.95 13.98 -1.43
C THR A 19 -30.12 12.71 -1.63
N LYS A 20 -30.41 11.93 -2.67
CA LYS A 20 -29.69 10.68 -2.95
C LYS A 20 -28.57 10.94 -3.95
N ASN A 21 -27.35 10.61 -3.56
CA ASN A 21 -26.18 10.74 -4.43
C ASN A 21 -25.91 9.40 -5.11
N CYS A 22 -25.27 9.43 -6.28
CA CYS A 22 -24.78 8.19 -6.89
C CYS A 22 -23.81 7.46 -5.94
N SER A 23 -24.21 6.29 -5.45
CA SER A 23 -23.41 5.46 -4.53
C SER A 23 -22.09 4.99 -5.14
N GLY A 24 -22.06 4.84 -6.47
CA GLY A 24 -20.90 4.42 -7.23
C GLY A 24 -19.75 5.44 -7.18
N CYS A 25 -20.03 6.72 -7.41
CA CYS A 25 -19.00 7.75 -7.49
C CYS A 25 -18.87 8.64 -6.24
N ARG A 26 -19.84 8.60 -5.31
CA ARG A 26 -19.74 9.36 -4.05
C ARG A 26 -18.50 8.95 -3.27
N GLY A 27 -17.76 9.97 -2.80
CA GLY A 27 -16.54 9.80 -1.99
C GLY A 27 -15.27 9.51 -2.80
N ALA A 28 -15.30 9.73 -4.13
CA ALA A 28 -14.10 9.67 -4.94
C ALA A 28 -13.15 10.85 -4.59
N PRO A 29 -11.82 10.62 -4.49
CA PRO A 29 -10.86 11.68 -4.21
C PRO A 29 -10.72 12.66 -5.39
N GLU A 30 -10.19 13.83 -5.07
CA GLU A 30 -9.93 14.90 -6.03
C GLU A 30 -8.72 14.58 -6.92
N TYR A 31 -8.75 15.08 -8.16
CA TYR A 31 -7.61 14.97 -9.07
C TYR A 31 -7.30 16.33 -9.68
N GLY A 32 -6.06 16.80 -9.54
CA GLY A 32 -5.61 18.07 -10.11
C GLY A 32 -6.33 19.30 -9.56
N LYS A 33 -6.64 19.31 -8.24
CA LYS A 33 -7.44 20.35 -7.55
C LYS A 33 -8.89 20.49 -8.04
N VAL A 34 -9.38 19.52 -8.80
CA VAL A 34 -10.79 19.46 -9.24
C VAL A 34 -11.55 18.54 -8.29
N THR A 35 -12.37 19.14 -7.43
CA THR A 35 -13.31 18.39 -6.59
C THR A 35 -14.45 17.85 -7.44
N PRO A 36 -14.73 16.54 -7.42
CA PRO A 36 -15.86 16.00 -8.16
C PRO A 36 -17.19 16.51 -7.58
N GLU A 37 -17.94 17.28 -8.36
CA GLU A 37 -19.29 17.67 -7.97
C GLU A 37 -20.18 16.43 -7.76
N PRO A 38 -20.91 16.34 -6.63
CA PRO A 38 -21.79 15.21 -6.36
C PRO A 38 -22.99 15.21 -7.32
N THR A 39 -23.26 14.06 -7.93
CA THR A 39 -24.45 13.86 -8.78
C THR A 39 -25.62 13.33 -7.95
N PHE A 40 -26.72 14.07 -7.93
CA PHE A 40 -27.92 13.75 -7.16
C PHE A 40 -29.06 13.22 -8.04
N TYR A 41 -29.91 12.39 -7.45
CA TYR A 41 -31.13 11.85 -8.07
C TYR A 41 -32.27 11.80 -7.06
N CYS A 42 -33.50 12.11 -7.48
CA CYS A 42 -34.68 11.93 -6.63
C CYS A 42 -35.08 10.45 -6.52
N SER A 43 -34.76 9.64 -7.55
CA SER A 43 -35.10 8.22 -7.63
C SER A 43 -34.08 7.43 -8.45
N SER A 44 -34.08 6.10 -8.28
CA SER A 44 -33.32 5.18 -9.13
C SER A 44 -33.76 5.24 -10.60
N ALA A 45 -35.03 5.52 -10.89
CA ALA A 45 -35.53 5.68 -12.26
C ALA A 45 -34.84 6.84 -12.99
N CYS A 46 -34.76 8.01 -12.33
CA CYS A 46 -34.04 9.17 -12.85
C CYS A 46 -32.53 8.88 -13.04
N GLN A 47 -31.93 8.11 -12.13
CA GLN A 47 -30.54 7.67 -12.29
C GLN A 47 -30.35 6.80 -13.53
N THR A 48 -31.26 5.84 -13.78
CA THR A 48 -31.21 4.97 -14.96
C THR A 48 -31.37 5.76 -16.25
N GLN A 49 -32.27 6.75 -16.28
CA GLN A 49 -32.50 7.59 -17.46
C GLN A 49 -31.29 8.47 -17.79
N HIS A 50 -30.64 9.07 -16.78
CA HIS A 50 -29.42 9.87 -16.96
C HIS A 50 -28.15 9.01 -17.09
N TRP A 51 -28.24 7.68 -17.03
CA TRP A 51 -27.08 6.80 -17.00
C TRP A 51 -26.19 6.94 -18.25
N GLY A 52 -26.78 7.17 -19.43
CA GLY A 52 -26.04 7.34 -20.68
C GLY A 52 -24.98 8.45 -20.59
N GLU A 53 -25.35 9.59 -20.02
CA GLU A 53 -24.47 10.76 -19.83
C GLU A 53 -23.54 10.59 -18.61
N HIS A 54 -24.07 10.04 -17.51
CA HIS A 54 -23.32 9.92 -16.26
C HIS A 54 -22.24 8.83 -16.30
N LYS A 55 -22.43 7.75 -17.07
CA LYS A 55 -21.64 6.51 -17.00
C LYS A 55 -20.13 6.72 -17.10
N VAL A 56 -19.67 7.55 -18.04
CA VAL A 56 -18.24 7.77 -18.28
C VAL A 56 -17.58 8.42 -17.05
N LYS A 57 -18.13 9.55 -16.58
CA LYS A 57 -17.66 10.24 -15.37
C LYS A 57 -17.78 9.35 -14.13
N CYS A 58 -18.88 8.60 -14.02
CA CYS A 58 -19.10 7.67 -12.91
C CYS A 58 -17.99 6.60 -12.84
N LYS A 59 -17.60 6.02 -13.99
CA LYS A 59 -16.54 4.99 -14.06
C LYS A 59 -15.17 5.54 -13.68
N GLN A 60 -14.84 6.75 -14.12
CA GLN A 60 -13.62 7.45 -13.70
C GLN A 60 -13.59 7.63 -12.18
N LEU A 61 -14.67 8.16 -11.59
CA LEU A 61 -14.74 8.38 -10.14
C LEU A 61 -14.78 7.07 -9.34
N GLN A 62 -15.42 6.02 -9.86
CA GLN A 62 -15.34 4.68 -9.28
C GLN A 62 -13.90 4.17 -9.23
N ALA A 63 -13.12 4.37 -10.29
CA ALA A 63 -11.71 3.96 -10.32
C ALA A 63 -10.88 4.70 -9.25
N ARG A 64 -11.06 6.03 -9.13
CA ARG A 64 -10.41 6.83 -8.08
C ARG A 64 -10.77 6.36 -6.67
N LYS A 65 -12.06 6.08 -6.43
CA LYS A 65 -12.56 5.58 -5.15
C LYS A 65 -11.95 4.21 -4.81
N SER A 66 -11.92 3.28 -5.77
CA SER A 66 -11.29 1.97 -5.59
C SER A 66 -9.79 2.09 -5.32
N LEU A 67 -9.09 3.01 -6.00
CA LEU A 67 -7.66 3.26 -5.76
C LEU A 67 -7.42 3.80 -4.34
N SER A 68 -8.22 4.78 -3.90
CA SER A 68 -8.15 5.32 -2.54
C SER A 68 -8.38 4.25 -1.48
N ARG A 69 -9.39 3.39 -1.67
CA ARG A 69 -9.65 2.25 -0.79
C ARG A 69 -8.49 1.26 -0.78
N ALA A 70 -7.89 0.96 -1.93
CA ALA A 70 -6.71 0.10 -2.00
C ALA A 70 -5.52 0.72 -1.25
N ALA A 71 -5.20 2.00 -1.51
CA ALA A 71 -4.11 2.71 -0.85
C ALA A 71 -4.28 2.76 0.68
N THR A 72 -5.48 3.08 1.17
CA THR A 72 -5.77 3.15 2.61
C THR A 72 -5.79 1.77 3.28
N LEU A 73 -6.19 0.71 2.57
CA LEU A 73 -6.07 -0.66 3.05
C LEU A 73 -4.60 -1.07 3.14
N LEU A 74 -3.81 -0.82 2.10
CA LEU A 74 -2.38 -1.12 2.06
C LEU A 74 -1.59 -0.38 3.14
N GLN A 75 -1.91 0.90 3.36
CA GLN A 75 -1.30 1.67 4.44
C GLN A 75 -1.63 1.06 5.81
N ALA A 76 -2.89 0.66 6.03
CA ALA A 76 -3.29 0.01 7.27
C ALA A 76 -2.61 -1.36 7.45
N ILE A 77 -2.44 -2.13 6.38
CA ILE A 77 -1.67 -3.39 6.37
C ILE A 77 -0.22 -3.11 6.77
N LEU A 78 0.44 -2.11 6.15
CA LEU A 78 1.81 -1.74 6.48
C LEU A 78 1.95 -1.34 7.95
N TYR A 79 1.01 -0.54 8.46
CA TYR A 79 1.04 -0.12 9.87
C TYR A 79 0.79 -1.27 10.83
N ARG A 80 -0.13 -2.18 10.49
CA ARG A 80 -0.39 -3.38 11.30
C ARG A 80 0.84 -4.28 11.34
N ILE A 81 1.50 -4.49 10.20
CA ILE A 81 2.77 -5.22 10.16
C ILE A 81 3.81 -4.50 11.01
N ARG A 82 4.03 -3.19 10.82
CA ARG A 82 5.04 -2.42 11.56
C ARG A 82 4.80 -2.36 13.07
N LEU A 83 3.55 -2.44 13.53
CA LEU A 83 3.20 -2.50 14.95
C LEU A 83 3.75 -3.76 15.63
N HIS A 84 3.76 -4.88 14.92
CA HIS A 84 4.19 -6.18 15.46
C HIS A 84 5.61 -6.55 15.00
N ALA A 85 6.00 -6.12 13.80
CA ALA A 85 7.24 -6.44 13.11
C ALA A 85 7.86 -5.17 12.49
N HIS A 86 8.71 -4.50 13.26
CA HIS A 86 9.38 -3.26 12.85
C HIS A 86 10.31 -3.42 11.62
N THR A 87 10.61 -4.65 11.23
CA THR A 87 11.61 -5.01 10.20
C THR A 87 11.08 -4.99 8.76
N ILE A 88 9.77 -5.06 8.53
CA ILE A 88 9.23 -5.22 7.16
C ILE A 88 9.06 -3.87 6.45
N GLN A 89 9.77 -3.71 5.32
CA GLN A 89 9.72 -2.49 4.50
C GLN A 89 8.95 -2.59 3.18
N SER A 90 8.39 -3.75 2.81
CA SER A 90 7.64 -3.85 1.55
C SER A 90 6.57 -4.93 1.57
N ALA A 91 5.31 -4.53 1.42
CA ALA A 91 4.26 -5.40 0.91
C ALA A 91 3.98 -5.00 -0.54
N THR A 92 4.22 -5.91 -1.48
CA THR A 92 3.85 -5.69 -2.89
C THR A 92 2.33 -5.78 -3.00
N ALA A 93 1.72 -4.76 -3.61
CA ALA A 93 0.28 -4.72 -3.80
C ALA A 93 -0.08 -4.94 -5.27
N HIS A 94 -0.99 -5.87 -5.53
CA HIS A 94 -1.57 -6.05 -6.86
C HIS A 94 -3.05 -5.65 -6.83
N VAL A 95 -3.42 -4.64 -7.62
CA VAL A 95 -4.81 -4.23 -7.82
C VAL A 95 -5.21 -4.54 -9.25
N ASP A 96 -5.58 -5.80 -9.47
CA ASP A 96 -5.89 -6.35 -10.79
C ASP A 96 -6.97 -5.55 -11.53
N GLY A 97 -6.66 -5.17 -12.77
CA GLY A 97 -7.59 -4.53 -13.71
C GLY A 97 -7.99 -3.09 -13.41
N LEU A 98 -7.44 -2.45 -12.37
CA LEU A 98 -7.68 -1.03 -12.08
C LEU A 98 -6.62 -0.12 -12.72
N CYS A 99 -5.36 -0.51 -12.59
CA CYS A 99 -4.21 0.22 -13.07
C CYS A 99 -3.70 -0.42 -14.35
N SER A 100 -3.36 0.41 -15.35
CA SER A 100 -2.65 -0.04 -16.55
C SER A 100 -1.16 -0.24 -16.28
N ARG A 101 -0.62 0.43 -15.25
CA ARG A 101 0.78 0.32 -14.83
C ARG A 101 0.94 0.68 -13.36
N ILE A 102 1.78 -0.06 -12.64
CA ILE A 102 2.24 0.27 -11.28
C ILE A 102 3.77 0.19 -11.29
N GLU A 103 4.40 1.24 -10.77
CA GLU A 103 5.85 1.40 -10.71
C GLU A 103 6.27 1.55 -9.25
N GLU A 104 7.40 0.94 -8.91
CA GLU A 104 8.09 1.10 -7.64
C GLU A 104 9.16 2.17 -7.80
N LEU A 105 9.08 3.23 -6.99
CA LEU A 105 10.01 4.36 -7.05
C LEU A 105 10.83 4.47 -5.76
N THR A 106 12.13 4.71 -5.93
CA THR A 106 12.98 5.27 -4.88
C THR A 106 13.17 6.75 -5.19
N VAL A 107 12.75 7.60 -4.26
CA VAL A 107 12.71 9.04 -4.43
C VAL A 107 13.45 9.74 -3.31
N GLU A 108 13.91 10.95 -3.59
CA GLU A 108 14.34 11.90 -2.57
C GLU A 108 13.18 12.84 -2.27
N VAL A 109 12.80 12.97 -1.00
CA VAL A 109 11.75 13.91 -0.58
C VAL A 109 12.33 15.22 -0.04
N LEU A 110 11.49 16.26 -0.02
CA LEU A 110 11.90 17.61 0.41
C LEU A 110 12.26 17.67 1.90
N LYS A 111 11.53 16.93 2.74
CA LYS A 111 11.74 16.90 4.19
C LYS A 111 12.53 15.66 4.57
N GLU A 112 13.60 15.85 5.33
CA GLU A 112 14.38 14.74 5.88
C GLU A 112 13.75 14.18 7.17
N ILE A 113 14.04 12.92 7.46
CA ILE A 113 13.69 12.27 8.72
C ILE A 113 14.95 11.76 9.42
N SER A 114 14.89 11.73 10.74
CA SER A 114 15.86 11.05 11.59
C SER A 114 15.48 9.57 11.72
N ILE A 115 16.44 8.69 11.51
CA ILE A 115 16.37 7.29 11.90
C ILE A 115 17.00 7.21 13.29
N GLU A 116 16.21 6.87 14.29
CA GLU A 116 16.63 6.89 15.69
C GLU A 116 16.83 5.47 16.22
N ARG A 117 17.74 5.34 17.18
CA ARG A 117 17.87 4.14 18.01
C ARG A 117 16.68 4.02 18.97
N PRO A 118 16.45 2.85 19.57
CA PRO A 118 15.40 2.67 20.58
C PRO A 118 15.51 3.63 21.79
N ASP A 119 16.72 4.15 22.08
CA ASP A 119 16.97 5.14 23.13
C ASP A 119 16.67 6.59 22.71
N GLY A 120 16.18 6.82 21.48
CA GLY A 120 15.88 8.13 20.92
C GLY A 120 17.10 8.85 20.32
N THR A 121 18.29 8.25 20.33
CA THR A 121 19.48 8.85 19.73
C THR A 121 19.42 8.77 18.21
N PRO A 122 19.58 9.88 17.47
CA PRO A 122 19.69 9.85 16.01
C PRO A 122 20.85 8.97 15.56
N LEU A 123 20.55 7.97 14.72
CA LEU A 123 21.52 7.10 14.06
C LEU A 123 21.98 7.70 12.73
N THR A 124 21.04 8.19 11.93
CA THR A 124 21.30 8.84 10.64
C THR A 124 20.10 9.67 10.22
N TYR A 125 20.28 10.55 9.24
CA TYR A 125 19.20 11.25 8.56
C TYR A 125 19.04 10.68 7.16
N THR A 126 17.81 10.70 6.63
CA THR A 126 17.55 10.28 5.26
C THR A 126 16.44 11.11 4.62
N LYS A 127 16.61 11.35 3.32
CA LYS A 127 15.58 11.86 2.42
C LYS A 127 15.09 10.79 1.45
N ASN A 128 15.69 9.60 1.48
CA ASN A 128 15.30 8.49 0.63
C ASN A 128 13.98 7.91 1.10
N HIS A 129 13.06 7.73 0.15
CA HIS A 129 11.72 7.26 0.40
C HIS A 129 11.25 6.33 -0.71
N HIS A 130 10.35 5.40 -0.38
CA HIS A 130 9.76 4.48 -1.33
C HIS A 130 8.28 4.79 -1.52
N VAL A 131 7.88 5.01 -2.77
CA VAL A 131 6.48 5.26 -3.14
C VAL A 131 6.12 4.43 -4.37
N TYR A 132 4.83 4.19 -4.56
CA TYR A 132 4.34 3.60 -5.81
C TYR A 132 3.76 4.68 -6.71
N ARG A 133 4.04 4.60 -8.01
CA ARG A 133 3.35 5.41 -9.01
C ARG A 133 2.37 4.53 -9.77
N ALA A 134 1.08 4.83 -9.65
CA ALA A 134 0.00 4.09 -10.28
C ALA A 134 -0.59 4.89 -11.45
N THR A 135 -0.64 4.28 -12.63
CA THR A 135 -1.36 4.81 -13.79
C THR A 135 -2.69 4.07 -13.92
N LEU A 136 -3.80 4.79 -13.81
CA LEU A 136 -5.13 4.23 -14.03
C LEU A 136 -5.39 3.98 -15.53
N ASN A 137 -6.36 3.11 -15.85
CA ASN A 137 -6.75 2.82 -17.23
C ASN A 137 -7.26 4.04 -18.03
N ASN A 138 -7.68 5.11 -17.35
CA ASN A 138 -8.07 6.37 -17.96
C ASN A 138 -6.90 7.36 -18.13
N GLY A 139 -5.68 6.96 -17.79
CA GLY A 139 -4.47 7.79 -17.91
C GLY A 139 -4.15 8.67 -16.71
N GLU A 140 -4.99 8.71 -15.66
CA GLU A 140 -4.66 9.44 -14.43
C GLU A 140 -3.46 8.80 -13.71
N ILE A 141 -2.56 9.64 -13.20
CA ILE A 141 -1.33 9.19 -12.54
C ILE A 141 -1.37 9.62 -11.07
N TRP A 142 -1.15 8.66 -10.19
CA TRP A 142 -1.26 8.82 -8.74
C TRP A 142 0.01 8.35 -8.04
N ALA A 143 0.42 9.06 -7.00
CA ALA A 143 1.39 8.60 -6.02
C ALA A 143 0.65 7.88 -4.88
N ILE A 144 1.07 6.66 -4.58
CA ILE A 144 0.67 5.92 -3.38
C ILE A 144 1.86 5.93 -2.42
N ASP A 145 1.72 6.67 -1.34
CA ASP A 145 2.72 6.91 -0.32
C ASP A 145 2.28 6.30 1.01
N LEU A 146 2.63 5.03 1.23
CA LEU A 146 2.16 4.28 2.39
C LEU A 146 2.76 4.78 3.71
N SER A 147 3.96 5.35 3.68
CA SER A 147 4.70 5.82 4.86
C SER A 147 4.95 7.34 4.88
N GLY A 148 4.21 8.10 4.08
CA GLY A 148 4.32 9.57 4.00
C GLY A 148 4.09 10.30 5.32
N THR A 149 3.42 9.66 6.27
CA THR A 149 3.22 10.16 7.64
C THR A 149 4.55 10.41 8.36
N GLN A 150 5.58 9.62 8.08
CA GLN A 150 6.94 9.84 8.61
C GLN A 150 7.49 11.22 8.23
N TYR A 151 7.03 11.75 7.08
CA TYR A 151 7.39 13.05 6.54
C TYR A 151 6.34 14.14 6.82
N GLY A 152 5.30 13.84 7.62
CA GLY A 152 4.22 14.78 7.95
C GLY A 152 3.03 14.76 6.99
N PHE A 153 2.95 13.79 6.08
CA PHE A 153 1.84 13.67 5.12
C PHE A 153 0.91 12.52 5.50
N SER A 154 -0.25 12.84 6.08
CA SER A 154 -1.22 11.82 6.54
C SER A 154 -1.92 11.08 5.38
N GLN A 155 -2.05 11.72 4.23
CA GLN A 155 -2.71 11.13 3.06
C GLN A 155 -1.73 10.25 2.26
N CYS A 156 -2.08 8.96 2.12
CA CYS A 156 -1.30 8.00 1.35
C CYS A 156 -1.61 7.99 -0.15
N LEU A 157 -2.54 8.79 -0.63
CA LEU A 157 -2.86 8.90 -2.05
C LEU A 157 -2.86 10.37 -2.46
N SER A 158 -2.17 10.70 -3.54
CA SER A 158 -2.19 12.04 -4.14
C SER A 158 -2.01 11.97 -5.65
N PRO A 159 -2.55 12.93 -6.43
CA PRO A 159 -2.22 13.05 -7.85
C PRO A 159 -0.70 13.19 -8.02
N TRP A 160 -0.11 12.50 -9.00
CA TRP A 160 1.35 12.47 -9.18
C TRP A 160 1.95 13.87 -9.33
N ARG A 161 1.31 14.75 -10.13
CA ARG A 161 1.75 16.14 -10.30
C ARG A 161 1.74 16.93 -8.98
N GLU A 162 0.82 16.63 -8.08
CA GLU A 162 0.79 17.28 -6.76
C GLU A 162 1.92 16.75 -5.87
N PHE A 163 2.12 15.43 -5.86
CA PHE A 163 3.24 14.80 -5.16
C PHE A 163 4.60 15.36 -5.63
N GLU A 164 4.80 15.47 -6.95
CA GLU A 164 6.01 16.04 -7.54
C GLU A 164 6.28 17.47 -7.04
N ASN A 165 5.25 18.33 -7.05
CA ASN A 165 5.43 19.73 -6.69
C ASN A 165 5.55 19.98 -5.18
N THR A 166 5.03 19.08 -4.35
CA THR A 166 4.89 19.33 -2.90
C THR A 166 5.75 18.45 -2.02
N ARG A 167 6.26 17.33 -2.54
CA ARG A 167 6.96 16.32 -1.73
C ARG A 167 8.28 15.84 -2.36
N LEU A 168 8.40 15.87 -3.67
CA LEU A 168 9.51 15.28 -4.41
C LEU A 168 10.64 16.29 -4.66
N THR A 169 11.88 15.84 -4.44
CA THR A 169 13.10 16.52 -4.90
C THR A 169 13.58 15.89 -6.19
N SER A 170 13.77 14.56 -6.20
CA SER A 170 14.27 13.82 -7.36
C SER A 170 13.81 12.35 -7.34
N VAL A 171 13.77 11.71 -8.51
CA VAL A 171 13.55 10.25 -8.63
C VAL A 171 14.90 9.58 -8.87
N HIS A 172 15.35 8.77 -7.92
CA HIS A 172 16.61 8.04 -8.04
C HIS A 172 16.46 6.73 -8.81
N ARG A 173 15.31 6.06 -8.64
CA ARG A 173 15.02 4.78 -9.29
C ARG A 173 13.55 4.69 -9.66
N GLN A 174 13.32 4.13 -10.84
CA GLN A 174 12.01 3.72 -11.32
C GLN A 174 12.11 2.28 -11.77
N ALA A 175 11.23 1.43 -11.25
CA ALA A 175 11.19 0.02 -11.60
C ALA A 175 9.75 -0.49 -11.71
N ASN A 176 9.58 -1.64 -12.35
CA ASN A 176 8.29 -2.32 -12.40
C ASN A 176 7.94 -2.89 -11.02
N LEU A 177 6.64 -3.05 -10.76
CA LEU A 177 6.14 -3.73 -9.57
C LEU A 177 6.82 -5.11 -9.39
N GLY A 178 7.28 -5.39 -8.17
CA GLY A 178 8.01 -6.61 -7.82
C GLY A 178 9.52 -6.49 -7.92
N TYR A 179 10.06 -5.37 -8.43
CA TYR A 179 11.51 -5.15 -8.50
C TYR A 179 12.16 -5.26 -7.12
N HIS A 180 11.65 -4.53 -6.12
CA HIS A 180 12.23 -4.54 -4.78
C HIS A 180 12.17 -5.93 -4.14
N ARG A 181 11.10 -6.71 -4.41
CA ARG A 181 10.98 -8.09 -3.91
C ARG A 181 12.14 -8.98 -4.37
N VAL A 182 12.59 -8.80 -5.61
CA VAL A 182 13.70 -9.58 -6.18
C VAL A 182 15.06 -8.97 -5.82
N GLU A 183 15.20 -7.66 -5.97
CA GLU A 183 16.49 -6.99 -5.87
C GLU A 183 17.01 -6.91 -4.43
N ILE A 184 16.11 -6.68 -3.47
CA ILE A 184 16.48 -6.67 -2.05
C ILE A 184 17.09 -8.04 -1.69
N ARG A 185 16.42 -9.12 -2.10
CA ARG A 185 16.93 -10.49 -1.86
C ARG A 185 18.29 -10.71 -2.49
N ARG A 186 18.51 -10.24 -3.72
CA ARG A 186 19.80 -10.32 -4.42
C ARG A 186 20.90 -9.57 -3.70
N SER A 187 20.63 -8.34 -3.30
CA SER A 187 21.61 -7.46 -2.63
C SER A 187 22.11 -8.04 -1.30
N CYS A 188 21.25 -8.80 -0.60
CA CYS A 188 21.59 -9.45 0.66
C CYS A 188 22.63 -10.58 0.52
N TYR A 189 22.78 -11.16 -0.68
CA TYR A 189 23.81 -12.18 -0.94
C TYR A 189 25.23 -11.60 -0.97
N HIS A 190 25.38 -10.28 -1.09
CA HIS A 190 26.69 -9.63 -1.11
C HIS A 190 27.12 -9.06 0.26
N LEU A 191 26.26 -9.18 1.28
CA LEU A 191 26.57 -8.74 2.63
C LEU A 191 27.56 -9.69 3.30
N LYS A 192 28.65 -9.11 3.81
CA LYS A 192 29.72 -9.84 4.53
C LYS A 192 29.63 -9.69 6.05
N ASP A 193 28.82 -8.75 6.53
CA ASP A 193 28.60 -8.55 7.95
C ASP A 193 27.59 -9.58 8.48
N ARG A 194 28.01 -10.39 9.45
CA ARG A 194 27.20 -11.48 10.02
C ARG A 194 25.87 -10.97 10.57
N CYS A 195 25.89 -9.85 11.29
CA CYS A 195 24.71 -9.29 11.93
C CYS A 195 23.70 -8.87 10.87
N MET A 196 24.15 -8.19 9.83
CA MET A 196 23.30 -7.81 8.70
C MET A 196 22.72 -9.02 7.97
N VAL A 197 23.52 -10.08 7.75
CA VAL A 197 23.02 -11.30 7.11
C VAL A 197 21.93 -11.99 7.93
N ILE A 198 22.11 -12.08 9.26
CA ILE A 198 21.10 -12.64 10.17
C ILE A 198 19.81 -11.80 10.13
N TRP A 199 19.94 -10.48 10.23
CA TRP A 199 18.81 -9.55 10.21
C TRP A 199 17.98 -9.67 8.92
N TRP A 200 18.64 -9.80 7.77
CA TRP A 200 17.95 -10.02 6.49
C TRP A 200 17.31 -11.41 6.40
N ALA A 201 17.96 -12.44 6.93
CA ALA A 201 17.37 -13.79 6.98
C ALA A 201 16.10 -13.81 7.85
N GLU A 202 16.09 -13.15 9.00
CA GLU A 202 14.90 -12.96 9.83
C GLU A 202 13.76 -12.28 9.07
N LEU A 203 14.08 -11.22 8.34
CA LEU A 203 13.10 -10.52 7.52
C LEU A 203 12.52 -11.42 6.42
N PHE A 204 13.34 -12.23 5.76
CA PHE A 204 12.87 -13.15 4.73
C PHE A 204 12.05 -14.32 5.29
N ASP A 205 12.41 -14.85 6.45
CA ASP A 205 11.64 -15.90 7.13
C ASP A 205 10.24 -15.38 7.46
N LEU A 206 10.15 -14.18 8.06
CA LEU A 206 8.86 -13.58 8.39
C LEU A 206 8.04 -13.25 7.14
N ALA A 207 8.68 -12.73 6.09
CA ALA A 207 8.00 -12.46 4.82
C ALA A 207 7.44 -13.75 4.20
N ALA A 208 8.21 -14.84 4.19
CA ALA A 208 7.76 -16.13 3.70
C ALA A 208 6.58 -16.68 4.52
N ALA A 209 6.67 -16.63 5.85
CA ALA A 209 5.60 -17.06 6.74
C ALA A 209 4.29 -16.30 6.49
N LEU A 210 4.37 -14.99 6.23
CA LEU A 210 3.22 -14.17 5.86
C LEU A 210 2.68 -14.49 4.46
N GLU A 211 3.56 -14.71 3.49
CA GLU A 211 3.19 -15.09 2.12
C GLU A 211 2.38 -16.40 2.09
N GLU A 212 2.74 -17.38 2.93
CA GLU A 212 1.97 -18.63 3.09
C GLU A 212 0.54 -18.43 3.58
N LYS A 213 0.27 -17.34 4.31
CA LYS A 213 -1.09 -17.05 4.83
C LYS A 213 -1.93 -16.23 3.85
N ILE A 214 -1.37 -15.70 2.76
CA ILE A 214 -2.09 -14.91 1.75
C ILE A 214 -3.32 -15.64 1.19
N PRO A 215 -3.27 -16.94 0.82
CA PRO A 215 -4.44 -17.65 0.31
C PRO A 215 -5.60 -17.70 1.32
N THR A 216 -5.30 -17.90 2.60
CA THR A 216 -6.29 -17.91 3.70
C THR A 216 -6.90 -16.53 3.91
N LEU A 217 -6.06 -15.48 3.89
CA LEU A 217 -6.52 -14.08 3.96
C LEU A 217 -7.46 -13.75 2.79
N SER A 218 -7.07 -14.13 1.58
CA SER A 218 -7.84 -13.86 0.35
C SER A 218 -9.18 -14.60 0.33
N SER A 219 -9.21 -15.86 0.78
CA SER A 219 -10.42 -16.70 0.77
C SER A 219 -11.56 -16.12 1.62
N SER A 220 -11.22 -15.38 2.68
CA SER A 220 -12.20 -14.76 3.60
C SER A 220 -13.17 -13.78 2.90
N HIS A 221 -12.82 -13.29 1.72
CA HIS A 221 -13.64 -12.36 0.95
C HIS A 221 -13.89 -12.85 -0.48
N GLY A 222 -14.06 -14.16 -0.65
CA GLY A 222 -14.34 -14.78 -1.95
C GLY A 222 -13.14 -14.79 -2.89
N GLY A 223 -11.92 -14.72 -2.36
CA GLY A 223 -10.68 -14.79 -3.12
C GLY A 223 -10.34 -13.53 -3.91
N ASN A 224 -11.13 -12.44 -3.78
CA ASN A 224 -10.94 -11.24 -4.60
C ASN A 224 -11.25 -9.95 -3.83
N LEU A 225 -10.20 -9.16 -3.57
CA LEU A 225 -10.29 -7.84 -2.94
C LEU A 225 -11.14 -6.83 -3.74
N LYS A 226 -11.30 -7.02 -5.05
CA LYS A 226 -12.06 -6.09 -5.93
C LYS A 226 -13.49 -5.87 -5.45
N SER A 227 -14.16 -6.92 -4.98
CA SER A 227 -15.54 -6.83 -4.48
C SER A 227 -15.62 -5.95 -3.22
N ILE A 228 -14.61 -6.04 -2.35
CA ILE A 228 -14.49 -5.21 -1.14
C ILE A 228 -14.28 -3.74 -1.53
N LEU A 229 -13.41 -3.47 -2.52
CA LEU A 229 -13.09 -2.12 -2.95
C LEU A 229 -14.28 -1.40 -3.62
N GLN A 230 -15.23 -2.13 -4.21
CA GLN A 230 -16.35 -1.58 -4.98
C GLN A 230 -17.68 -1.51 -4.20
N GLY A 231 -17.74 -2.10 -3.00
CA GLY A 231 -18.95 -2.15 -2.16
C GLY A 231 -19.34 -0.81 -1.50
N SER A 232 -20.34 -0.86 -0.61
CA SER A 232 -20.70 0.28 0.24
C SER A 232 -19.55 0.68 1.17
N GLU A 233 -19.61 1.87 1.75
CA GLU A 233 -18.57 2.29 2.71
C GLU A 233 -18.56 1.42 3.96
N ALA A 234 -19.74 1.09 4.50
CA ALA A 234 -19.85 0.18 5.64
C ALA A 234 -19.29 -1.23 5.31
N ALA A 235 -19.58 -1.76 4.11
CA ALA A 235 -19.04 -3.05 3.70
C ALA A 235 -17.51 -3.01 3.57
N PHE A 236 -16.96 -1.94 3.01
CA PHE A 236 -15.51 -1.75 2.90
C PHE A 236 -14.85 -1.67 4.28
N GLN A 237 -15.39 -0.87 5.21
CA GLN A 237 -14.81 -0.72 6.56
C GLN A 237 -14.89 -2.03 7.36
N ASN A 238 -16.01 -2.75 7.30
CA ASN A 238 -16.15 -4.04 7.98
C ASN A 238 -15.14 -5.07 7.46
N ALA A 239 -15.04 -5.21 6.13
CA ALA A 239 -14.09 -6.14 5.52
C ALA A 239 -12.63 -5.73 5.79
N LYS A 240 -12.33 -4.42 5.77
CA LYS A 240 -11.01 -3.89 6.13
C LYS A 240 -10.65 -4.29 7.57
N SER A 241 -11.54 -4.07 8.53
CA SER A 241 -11.28 -4.43 9.94
C SER A 241 -11.07 -5.92 10.12
N GLU A 242 -11.93 -6.76 9.54
CA GLU A 242 -11.81 -8.22 9.61
C GLU A 242 -10.48 -8.72 9.02
N LEU A 243 -10.07 -8.17 7.86
CA LEU A 243 -8.80 -8.51 7.23
C LEU A 243 -7.62 -8.10 8.11
N LEU A 244 -7.64 -6.90 8.68
CA LEU A 244 -6.56 -6.39 9.53
C LEU A 244 -6.43 -7.17 10.85
N ASP A 245 -7.54 -7.65 11.41
CA ASP A 245 -7.52 -8.48 12.60
C ASP A 245 -6.94 -9.87 12.31
N LYS A 246 -7.37 -10.51 11.22
CA LYS A 246 -6.78 -11.77 10.75
C LYS A 246 -5.30 -11.64 10.43
N LEU A 247 -4.91 -10.56 9.74
CA LEU A 247 -3.50 -10.26 9.45
C LEU A 247 -2.70 -10.09 10.73
N GLY A 248 -3.21 -9.35 11.73
CA GLY A 248 -2.54 -9.18 13.02
C GLY A 248 -2.22 -10.52 13.69
N ASN A 249 -3.18 -11.45 13.69
CA ASN A 249 -2.96 -12.80 14.21
C ASN A 249 -1.87 -13.55 13.44
N PHE A 250 -1.87 -13.46 12.09
CA PHE A 250 -0.84 -14.11 11.28
C PHE A 250 0.55 -13.49 11.46
N VAL A 251 0.64 -12.17 11.66
CA VAL A 251 1.92 -11.52 11.98
C VAL A 251 2.45 -12.02 13.31
N ASN A 252 1.62 -12.12 14.35
CA ASN A 252 2.05 -12.65 15.64
C ASN A 252 2.51 -14.11 15.54
N ILE A 253 1.75 -14.97 14.86
CA ILE A 253 2.15 -16.37 14.63
C ILE A 253 3.47 -16.44 13.86
N GLY A 254 3.63 -15.66 12.79
CA GLY A 254 4.86 -15.62 12.01
C GLY A 254 6.06 -15.13 12.81
N LEU A 255 5.86 -14.18 13.73
CA LEU A 255 6.90 -13.75 14.67
C LEU A 255 7.28 -14.86 15.65
N ASP A 256 6.30 -15.53 16.25
CA ASP A 256 6.55 -16.65 17.17
C ASP A 256 7.32 -17.78 16.47
N GLU A 257 6.97 -18.10 15.23
CA GLU A 257 7.68 -19.09 14.40
C GLU A 257 9.10 -18.63 14.04
N THR A 258 9.27 -17.37 13.62
CA THR A 258 10.55 -16.80 13.19
C THR A 258 11.55 -16.69 14.35
N PHE A 259 11.07 -16.35 15.55
CA PHE A 259 11.88 -16.13 16.75
C PHE A 259 11.85 -17.31 17.73
N ALA A 260 11.27 -18.45 17.35
CA ALA A 260 11.40 -19.68 18.13
C ALA A 260 12.89 -20.05 18.31
N PRO A 261 13.31 -20.56 19.49
CA PRO A 261 14.71 -20.89 19.75
C PRO A 261 15.33 -21.80 18.69
N GLN A 262 14.58 -22.78 18.18
CA GLN A 262 15.04 -23.66 17.10
C GLN A 262 15.29 -22.92 15.78
N SER A 263 14.43 -21.95 15.43
CA SER A 263 14.55 -21.16 14.20
C SER A 263 15.75 -20.25 14.26
N ILE A 264 15.97 -19.59 15.41
CA ILE A 264 17.15 -18.75 15.66
C ILE A 264 18.44 -19.60 15.56
N ALA A 265 18.48 -20.76 16.21
CA ALA A 265 19.65 -21.64 16.19
C ALA A 265 19.97 -22.13 14.78
N MET A 266 18.95 -22.59 14.05
CA MET A 266 19.09 -23.05 12.66
C MET A 266 19.58 -21.92 11.74
N ARG A 267 19.00 -20.72 11.85
CA ARG A 267 19.42 -19.55 11.07
C ARG A 267 20.87 -19.18 11.35
N SER A 268 21.27 -19.12 12.63
CA SER A 268 22.66 -18.83 13.01
C SER A 268 23.62 -19.82 12.36
N GLN A 269 23.33 -21.12 12.42
CA GLN A 269 24.16 -22.16 11.79
C GLN A 269 24.27 -21.99 10.27
N LEU A 270 23.16 -21.73 9.58
CA LEU A 270 23.15 -21.51 8.13
C LEU A 270 23.98 -20.29 7.73
N VAL A 271 23.90 -19.21 8.51
CA VAL A 271 24.72 -18.00 8.28
C VAL A 271 26.21 -18.31 8.50
N ASP A 272 26.55 -19.01 9.58
CA ASP A 272 27.94 -19.37 9.87
C ASP A 272 28.55 -20.26 8.76
N ILE A 273 27.78 -21.24 8.25
CA ILE A 273 28.19 -22.07 7.10
C ILE A 273 28.42 -21.21 5.86
N ARG A 274 27.48 -20.32 5.52
CA ARG A 274 27.61 -19.44 4.36
C ARG A 274 28.88 -18.58 4.45
N MET A 275 29.10 -17.94 5.59
CA MET A 275 30.27 -17.07 5.79
C MET A 275 31.58 -17.87 5.67
N ALA A 276 31.63 -19.10 6.17
CA ALA A 276 32.79 -19.97 6.05
C ALA A 276 33.09 -20.36 4.58
N LEU A 277 32.06 -20.63 3.78
CA LEU A 277 32.21 -20.96 2.35
C LEU A 277 32.73 -19.77 1.51
N GLU A 278 32.37 -18.53 1.87
CA GLU A 278 32.85 -17.32 1.20
C GLU A 278 34.31 -16.95 1.56
N ILE A 279 34.86 -17.50 2.65
CA ILE A 279 36.25 -17.31 3.09
C ILE A 279 37.21 -18.34 2.45
N SER A 280 36.69 -19.41 1.86
CA SER A 280 37.53 -20.42 1.20
C SER A 280 38.20 -19.82 -0.05
N PRO A 281 39.55 -19.83 -0.15
CA PRO A 281 40.24 -19.20 -1.27
C PRO A 281 39.83 -19.83 -2.59
N SER A 282 39.51 -18.98 -3.57
CA SER A 282 39.58 -19.35 -4.99
C SER A 282 40.95 -20.01 -5.21
N HIS A 283 40.96 -21.23 -5.74
CA HIS A 283 42.16 -22.02 -5.99
C HIS A 283 43.31 -21.18 -6.55
N PRO A 284 44.56 -21.34 -6.06
CA PRO A 284 45.69 -20.77 -6.76
C PRO A 284 45.80 -21.45 -8.12
N GLU A 285 45.76 -20.66 -9.19
CA GLU A 285 46.08 -21.09 -10.55
C GLU A 285 47.40 -21.86 -10.52
N ARG A 286 47.37 -23.11 -11.02
CA ARG A 286 48.55 -23.89 -11.39
C ARG A 286 48.55 -24.08 -12.90
#